data_AF-N2A6F4-F1
#
_entry.id   AF-N2A6F4-F1
#
_cell.length_a   1.000
_cell.length_b   1.000
_cell.length_c   1.000
_cell.angle_alpha   90.00
_cell.angle_beta   90.00
_cell.angle_gamma   90.00
#
_symmetry.space_group_name_H-M   'P 1'
#
loop_
_entity.id
_entity.type
_entity.pdbx_description
1 polymer ?
#
loop_
_entity_poly.entity_id
_entity_poly.type
_entity_poly.pdbx_seq_one_letter_code
_entity_poly.pdbx_strand_id
1 'polypeptide(L)'
;EAYFVWVRETIPKVPQKSKTWEGFNYSLNQEKYLKVFLDDGEVPMDNNAAEQSIRGFCIGKKNWVMIDTIAGAKSSAIIYSIAETAKANNLKPYDYFEFLLTEIPKHLDDTDRSFLDDLLPWSPSLPENCRKPGKNELK
;
A
#
# COMPACT_ATOMS: atom_id res chain seq x y z
N GLU A 1 26.47 -6.11 2.34
CA GLU A 1 27.26 -5.75 1.13
C GLU A 1 27.85 -6.93 0.35
N ALA A 2 28.29 -8.00 1.03
CA ALA A 2 28.94 -9.16 0.39
C ALA A 2 28.16 -9.76 -0.80
N TYR A 3 26.83 -9.79 -0.75
CA TYR A 3 26.00 -10.27 -1.85
C TYR A 3 26.23 -9.50 -3.17
N PHE A 4 26.17 -8.17 -3.16
CA PHE A 4 26.30 -7.37 -4.39
C PHE A 4 27.71 -7.43 -4.98
N VAL A 5 28.74 -7.53 -4.13
CA VAL A 5 30.12 -7.79 -4.56
C VAL A 5 30.18 -9.13 -5.30
N TRP A 6 29.65 -10.19 -4.68
CA TRP A 6 29.60 -11.52 -5.27
C TRP A 6 28.82 -11.57 -6.59
N VAL A 7 27.68 -10.87 -6.70
CA VAL A 7 26.89 -10.81 -7.94
C VAL A 7 27.70 -10.14 -9.07
N ARG A 8 28.40 -9.04 -8.81
CA ARG A 8 29.24 -8.35 -9.82
C ARG A 8 30.39 -9.22 -10.31
N GLU A 9 30.98 -10.04 -9.44
CA GLU A 9 32.04 -10.98 -9.82
C GLU A 9 31.51 -12.20 -10.59
N THR A 10 30.26 -12.58 -10.33
CA THR A 10 29.63 -13.78 -10.89
C THR A 10 28.96 -13.51 -12.23
N ILE A 11 28.42 -12.31 -12.46
CA ILE A 11 27.67 -11.95 -13.68
C ILE A 11 28.43 -12.22 -14.99
N PRO A 12 29.76 -12.04 -15.12
CA PRO A 12 30.48 -12.32 -16.36
C PRO A 12 30.65 -13.83 -16.61
N LYS A 13 30.50 -14.66 -15.57
CA LYS A 13 30.63 -16.13 -15.64
C LYS A 13 29.32 -16.82 -16.03
N VAL A 14 28.21 -16.09 -16.02
CA VAL A 14 26.88 -16.60 -16.36
C VAL A 14 26.57 -16.28 -17.83
N PRO A 15 25.98 -17.22 -18.60
CA PRO A 15 25.56 -16.95 -19.97
C PRO A 15 24.64 -15.72 -20.04
N GLN A 16 24.99 -14.77 -20.91
CA GLN A 16 24.20 -13.56 -21.12
C GLN A 16 22.77 -13.92 -21.55
N LYS A 17 21.78 -13.18 -21.02
CA LYS A 17 20.34 -13.41 -21.27
C LYS A 17 19.77 -14.75 -20.77
N SER A 18 20.51 -15.50 -19.95
CA SER A 18 19.91 -16.61 -19.19
C SER A 18 19.00 -16.10 -18.08
N LYS A 19 18.08 -16.94 -17.57
CA LYS A 19 17.22 -16.58 -16.43
C LYS A 19 18.01 -16.17 -15.19
N THR A 20 19.15 -16.83 -14.95
CA THR A 20 20.07 -16.46 -13.87
C THR A 20 20.71 -15.10 -14.10
N TRP A 21 21.14 -14.81 -15.34
CA TRP A 21 21.68 -13.50 -15.69
C TRP A 21 20.63 -12.39 -15.55
N GLU A 22 19.40 -12.62 -16.00
CA GLU A 22 18.27 -11.69 -15.84
C GLU A 22 18.02 -11.37 -14.36
N GLY A 23 18.00 -12.38 -13.49
CA GLY A 23 17.82 -12.20 -12.04
C GLY A 23 18.95 -11.40 -11.40
N PHE A 24 20.21 -11.72 -11.71
CA PHE A 24 21.36 -10.97 -11.21
C PHE A 24 21.37 -9.52 -11.69
N ASN A 25 21.09 -9.29 -12.97
CA ASN A 25 21.01 -7.95 -13.53
C ASN A 25 19.87 -7.15 -12.89
N TYR A 26 18.72 -7.78 -12.64
CA TYR A 26 17.63 -7.17 -11.90
C TYR A 26 18.04 -6.77 -10.49
N SER A 27 18.65 -7.67 -9.71
CA SER A 27 19.11 -7.37 -8.35
C SER A 27 20.12 -6.22 -8.32
N LEU A 28 21.06 -6.15 -9.26
CA LEU A 28 22.01 -5.04 -9.37
C LEU A 28 21.31 -3.70 -9.65
N ASN A 29 20.34 -3.68 -10.57
CA ASN A 29 19.56 -2.46 -10.86
C ASN A 29 18.73 -1.98 -9.66
N GLN A 30 18.38 -2.88 -8.74
CA GLN A 30 17.62 -2.59 -7.54
C GLN A 30 18.48 -2.43 -6.28
N GLU A 31 19.82 -2.44 -6.39
CA GLU A 31 20.74 -2.43 -5.24
C GLU A 31 20.45 -1.31 -4.26
N LYS A 32 20.16 -0.10 -4.77
CA LYS A 32 19.81 1.05 -3.93
C LYS A 32 18.60 0.75 -3.03
N TYR A 33 17.54 0.19 -3.61
CA TYR A 33 16.28 -0.08 -2.89
C TYR A 33 16.43 -1.27 -1.94
N LEU A 34 17.18 -2.30 -2.34
CA LEU A 34 17.46 -3.48 -1.53
C LEU A 34 18.39 -3.20 -0.35
N LYS A 35 18.99 -2.01 -0.24
CA LYS A 35 19.85 -1.61 0.89
C LYS A 35 19.19 -0.62 1.85
N VAL A 36 17.99 -0.11 1.55
CA VAL A 36 17.36 0.96 2.35
C VAL A 36 17.21 0.58 3.83
N PHE A 37 16.91 -0.68 4.14
CA PHE A 37 16.80 -1.17 5.51
C PHE A 37 18.12 -1.12 6.31
N LEU A 38 19.27 -0.97 5.63
CA LEU A 38 20.57 -0.78 6.28
C LEU A 38 20.77 0.67 6.74
N ASP A 39 20.14 1.62 6.03
CA ASP A 39 20.22 3.05 6.32
C ASP A 39 19.11 3.49 7.30
N ASP A 40 17.93 2.86 7.21
CA ASP A 40 16.75 3.15 8.04
C ASP A 40 16.20 1.88 8.70
N GLY A 41 16.27 1.84 10.04
CA GLY A 41 15.79 0.71 10.84
C GLY A 41 14.27 0.60 10.97
N GLU A 42 13.52 1.63 10.58
CA GLU A 42 12.06 1.56 10.51
C GLU A 42 11.58 0.81 9.26
N VAL A 43 12.43 0.68 8.25
CA VAL A 43 12.11 -0.02 7.01
C VAL A 43 12.36 -1.52 7.18
N PRO A 44 11.33 -2.38 7.09
CA PRO A 44 11.53 -3.82 7.17
C PRO A 44 12.36 -4.33 6.00
N MET A 45 13.15 -5.38 6.25
CA MET A 45 13.98 -6.02 5.22
C MET A 45 13.12 -6.73 4.15
N ASP A 46 11.90 -7.13 4.51
CA ASP A 46 10.94 -7.79 3.63
C ASP A 46 9.76 -6.88 3.28
N ASN A 47 9.09 -7.20 2.16
CA ASN A 47 7.91 -6.50 1.68
C ASN A 47 6.60 -7.18 2.11
N ASN A 48 6.65 -8.04 3.13
CA ASN A 48 5.57 -8.98 3.42
C ASN A 48 4.28 -8.25 3.85
N ALA A 49 4.42 -7.10 4.52
CA ALA A 49 3.30 -6.24 4.88
C ALA A 49 2.54 -5.69 3.65
N ALA A 50 3.26 -5.21 2.62
CA ALA A 50 2.62 -4.71 1.41
C ALA A 50 2.06 -5.85 0.54
N GLU A 51 2.75 -6.99 0.49
CA GLU A 51 2.24 -8.18 -0.19
C GLU A 51 0.95 -8.69 0.46
N GLN A 52 0.88 -8.66 1.79
CA GLN A 52 -0.32 -9.05 2.53
C GLN A 52 -1.49 -8.09 2.27
N SER A 53 -1.25 -6.78 2.21
CA SER A 53 -2.31 -5.80 1.95
C SER A 53 -2.86 -5.91 0.52
N ILE A 54 -2.01 -6.13 -0.49
CA ILE A 54 -2.45 -6.30 -1.88
C ILE A 54 -3.06 -7.66 -2.17
N ARG A 55 -2.75 -8.70 -1.37
CA ARG A 55 -3.24 -10.07 -1.60
C ARG A 55 -4.76 -10.16 -1.69
N GLY A 56 -5.49 -9.44 -0.83
CA GLY A 56 -6.95 -9.41 -0.85
C GLY A 56 -7.50 -8.91 -2.19
N PHE A 57 -6.88 -7.86 -2.73
CA PHE A 57 -7.19 -7.32 -4.06
C PHE A 57 -6.89 -8.33 -5.18
N CYS A 58 -5.70 -8.94 -5.17
CA CYS A 58 -5.29 -9.91 -6.17
C CYS A 58 -6.21 -11.14 -6.24
N ILE A 59 -6.65 -11.65 -5.07
CA ILE A 59 -7.60 -12.77 -4.99
C ILE A 59 -9.00 -12.32 -5.44
N GLY A 60 -9.45 -11.15 -4.96
CA GLY A 60 -10.78 -10.61 -5.24
C GLY A 60 -11.02 -10.21 -6.69
N LYS A 61 -9.98 -9.80 -7.43
CA LYS A 61 -10.07 -9.37 -8.84
C LYS A 61 -10.77 -10.40 -9.74
N LYS A 62 -10.59 -11.70 -9.50
CA LYS A 62 -11.26 -12.76 -10.29
C LYS A 62 -12.79 -12.77 -10.10
N ASN A 63 -13.27 -12.28 -8.96
CA ASN A 63 -14.68 -12.27 -8.59
C ASN A 63 -15.37 -10.93 -8.90
N TRP A 64 -14.61 -9.88 -9.27
CA TRP A 64 -15.16 -8.55 -9.53
C TRP A 64 -15.30 -8.31 -11.03
N VAL A 65 -16.53 -8.48 -11.51
CA VAL A 65 -16.94 -8.23 -12.91
C VAL A 65 -16.72 -6.75 -13.33
N MET A 66 -16.46 -5.85 -12.38
CA MET A 66 -16.21 -4.41 -12.60
C MET A 66 -14.82 -4.08 -13.20
N ILE A 67 -13.84 -4.99 -13.16
CA ILE A 67 -12.47 -4.71 -13.66
C ILE A 67 -12.33 -5.15 -15.13
N ASP A 68 -13.26 -4.72 -15.99
CA ASP A 68 -13.17 -4.97 -17.44
C ASP A 68 -12.57 -3.76 -18.19
N THR A 69 -12.54 -2.58 -17.56
CA THR A 69 -12.01 -1.35 -18.15
C THR A 69 -10.84 -0.75 -17.37
N ILE A 70 -9.97 0.01 -18.05
CA ILE A 70 -8.85 0.73 -17.41
C ILE A 70 -9.38 1.72 -16.35
N ALA A 71 -10.49 2.39 -16.63
CA ALA A 71 -11.13 3.30 -15.69
C ALA A 71 -11.63 2.55 -14.45
N GLY A 72 -12.30 1.41 -14.63
CA GLY A 72 -12.74 0.55 -13.52
C GLY A 72 -11.57 0.07 -12.66
N ALA A 73 -10.48 -0.39 -13.28
CA ALA A 73 -9.26 -0.78 -12.58
C ALA A 73 -8.67 0.36 -11.74
N LYS A 74 -8.63 1.58 -12.29
CA LYS A 74 -8.11 2.76 -11.59
C LYS A 74 -9.00 3.13 -10.40
N SER A 75 -10.32 3.16 -10.58
CA SER A 75 -11.26 3.47 -9.50
C SER A 75 -11.19 2.42 -8.37
N SER A 76 -11.11 1.12 -8.73
CA SER A 76 -10.92 0.07 -7.73
C SER A 76 -9.62 0.24 -6.95
N ALA A 77 -8.50 0.56 -7.62
CA ALA A 77 -7.22 0.79 -6.95
C ALA A 77 -7.29 1.96 -5.94
N ILE A 78 -8.00 3.04 -6.28
CA ILE A 78 -8.19 4.19 -5.38
C ILE A 78 -8.98 3.76 -4.13
N ILE A 79 -10.13 3.11 -4.31
CA ILE A 79 -10.99 2.66 -3.19
C ILE A 79 -10.22 1.71 -2.28
N TYR A 80 -9.50 0.74 -2.85
CA TYR A 80 -8.69 -0.19 -2.05
C TYR A 80 -7.56 0.49 -1.30
N SER A 81 -6.91 1.49 -1.92
CA SER A 81 -5.87 2.27 -1.23
C SER A 81 -6.44 2.96 -0.01
N ILE A 82 -7.59 3.63 -0.12
CA ILE A 82 -8.28 4.29 1.00
C ILE A 82 -8.65 3.26 2.07
N ALA A 83 -9.21 2.11 1.68
CA ALA A 83 -9.60 1.06 2.60
C ALA A 83 -8.42 0.49 3.39
N GLU A 84 -7.29 0.20 2.73
CA GLU A 84 -6.09 -0.30 3.37
C GLU A 84 -5.43 0.77 4.25
N THR A 85 -5.42 2.04 3.84
CA THR A 85 -4.94 3.14 4.69
C THR A 85 -5.81 3.29 5.94
N ALA A 86 -7.13 3.16 5.84
CA ALA A 86 -8.03 3.19 6.99
C ALA A 86 -7.74 2.04 7.96
N LYS A 87 -7.52 0.82 7.45
CA LYS A 87 -7.13 -0.33 8.28
C LYS A 87 -5.80 -0.11 8.98
N ALA A 88 -4.80 0.44 8.28
CA ALA A 88 -3.48 0.76 8.84
C ALA A 88 -3.56 1.79 9.97
N ASN A 89 -4.53 2.71 9.92
CA ASN A 89 -4.81 3.71 10.96
C ASN A 89 -5.80 3.22 12.05
N ASN A 90 -6.03 1.91 12.16
CA ASN A 90 -6.94 1.30 13.14
C ASN A 90 -8.41 1.75 13.02
N LEU A 91 -8.86 2.14 11.84
CA LEU A 91 -10.25 2.47 11.57
C LEU A 91 -11.05 1.24 11.13
N LYS A 92 -12.36 1.29 11.32
CA LYS A 92 -13.35 0.39 10.71
C LYS A 92 -13.65 0.91 9.30
N PRO A 93 -13.26 0.19 8.23
CA PRO A 93 -13.36 0.73 6.88
C PRO A 93 -14.79 1.09 6.47
N TYR A 94 -15.78 0.29 6.87
CA TYR A 94 -17.19 0.54 6.53
C TYR A 94 -17.67 1.89 7.08
N ASP A 95 -17.56 2.09 8.39
CA ASP A 95 -18.00 3.32 9.05
C ASP A 95 -17.22 4.55 8.53
N TYR A 96 -15.93 4.37 8.24
CA TYR A 96 -15.11 5.43 7.65
C TYR A 96 -15.57 5.80 6.23
N PHE A 97 -15.91 4.83 5.37
CA PHE A 97 -16.46 5.13 4.05
C PHE A 97 -17.83 5.78 4.13
N GLU A 98 -18.69 5.34 5.05
CA GLU A 98 -20.00 5.97 5.29
C GLU A 98 -19.83 7.44 5.68
N PHE A 99 -18.91 7.73 6.60
CA PHE A 99 -18.57 9.09 7.00
C PHE A 99 -18.05 9.92 5.81
N LEU A 100 -17.06 9.43 5.07
CA LEU A 100 -16.51 10.14 3.90
C LEU A 100 -17.60 10.43 2.86
N LEU A 101 -18.43 9.45 2.52
CA LEU A 101 -19.49 9.59 1.53
C LEU A 101 -20.64 10.50 2.01
N THR A 102 -20.73 10.76 3.32
CA THR A 102 -21.72 11.67 3.91
C THR A 102 -21.17 13.11 4.03
N GLU A 103 -19.90 13.28 4.39
CA GLU A 103 -19.29 14.60 4.58
C GLU A 103 -18.82 15.24 3.28
N ILE A 104 -18.17 14.49 2.37
CA ILE A 104 -17.63 15.05 1.11
C ILE A 104 -18.70 15.81 0.30
N PRO A 105 -19.94 15.30 0.14
CA PRO A 105 -20.98 16.03 -0.60
C PRO A 105 -21.33 17.40 -0.02
N LYS A 106 -21.13 17.62 1.29
CA LYS A 106 -21.45 18.91 1.94
C LYS A 106 -20.48 20.02 1.55
N HIS A 107 -19.30 19.65 1.04
CA HIS A 107 -18.22 20.55 0.66
C HIS A 107 -18.03 20.63 -0.87
N LEU A 108 -19.00 20.18 -1.67
CA LEU A 108 -18.90 20.18 -3.14
C LEU A 108 -18.83 21.59 -3.74
N ASP A 109 -19.48 22.55 -3.09
CA ASP A 109 -19.49 23.96 -3.53
C ASP A 109 -18.33 24.77 -2.92
N ASP A 110 -17.57 24.17 -2.00
CA ASP A 110 -16.45 24.84 -1.35
C ASP A 110 -15.27 24.96 -2.32
N THR A 111 -14.73 26.17 -2.41
CA THR A 111 -13.51 26.43 -3.21
C THR A 111 -12.25 26.02 -2.46
N ASP A 112 -12.29 26.05 -1.12
CA ASP A 112 -11.20 25.63 -0.25
C ASP A 112 -11.29 24.12 0.04
N ARG A 113 -10.13 23.46 0.05
CA ARG A 113 -9.99 22.01 0.28
C ARG A 113 -9.38 21.67 1.63
N SER A 114 -9.17 22.65 2.49
CA SER A 114 -8.66 22.48 3.85
C SER A 114 -9.49 21.48 4.67
N PHE A 115 -10.81 21.37 4.41
CA PHE A 115 -11.68 20.39 5.07
C PHE A 115 -11.24 18.93 4.86
N LEU A 116 -10.46 18.64 3.81
CA LEU A 116 -9.95 17.29 3.57
C LEU A 116 -9.01 16.84 4.68
N ASP A 117 -8.29 17.74 5.34
CA ASP A 117 -7.36 17.40 6.42
C ASP A 117 -8.10 16.76 7.60
N ASP A 118 -9.32 17.21 7.87
CA ASP A 118 -10.20 16.65 8.90
C ASP A 118 -10.74 15.26 8.52
N LEU A 119 -10.81 14.96 7.23
CA LEU A 119 -11.30 13.68 6.71
C LEU A 119 -10.20 12.62 6.62
N LEU A 120 -8.92 12.97 6.84
CA LEU A 120 -7.82 12.03 6.70
C LEU A 120 -7.86 10.91 7.75
N PRO A 121 -7.37 9.69 7.45
CA PRO A 121 -7.44 8.55 8.36
C PRO A 121 -6.75 8.74 9.73
N TRP A 122 -5.79 9.65 9.82
CA TRP A 122 -5.06 10.00 11.04
C TRP A 122 -5.62 11.24 11.73
N SER A 123 -6.68 11.84 11.20
CA SER A 123 -7.26 13.05 11.77
C SER A 123 -7.83 12.79 13.17
N PRO A 124 -7.61 13.70 14.13
CA PRO A 124 -8.23 13.64 15.45
C PRO A 124 -9.74 13.95 15.40
N SER A 125 -10.22 14.67 14.36
CA SER A 125 -11.63 15.08 14.23
C SER A 125 -12.55 13.96 13.74
N LEU A 126 -12.00 12.79 13.41
CA LEU A 126 -12.80 11.63 13.00
C LEU A 126 -13.73 11.13 14.12
N PRO A 127 -14.98 10.77 13.79
CA PRO A 127 -15.93 10.20 14.74
C PRO A 127 -15.43 8.92 15.43
N GLU A 128 -15.75 8.77 16.72
CA GLU A 128 -15.33 7.61 17.52
C GLU A 128 -15.89 6.27 17.00
N ASN A 129 -17.07 6.27 16.37
CA ASN A 129 -17.63 5.06 15.77
C ASN A 129 -16.74 4.49 14.65
N CYS A 130 -15.98 5.35 13.97
CA CYS A 130 -15.03 4.96 12.92
C CYS A 130 -13.77 4.28 13.49
N ARG A 131 -13.42 4.52 14.75
CA ARG A 131 -12.25 3.91 15.38
C ARG A 131 -12.57 2.48 15.81
N LYS A 132 -11.60 1.57 15.67
CA LYS A 132 -11.72 0.24 16.27
C LYS A 132 -11.56 0.35 17.79
N PRO A 133 -12.40 -0.33 18.60
CA PRO A 133 -12.20 -0.36 20.03
C PRO A 133 -10.82 -0.95 20.35
N GLY A 134 -10.13 -0.35 21.31
CA GLY A 134 -8.80 -0.82 21.72
C GLY A 134 -8.88 -2.27 22.18
N LYS A 135 -7.83 -3.07 21.94
CA LYS A 135 -7.75 -4.47 22.43
C LYS A 135 -7.96 -4.62 23.94
N ASN A 136 -7.91 -3.53 24.71
CA ASN A 136 -8.13 -3.47 26.15
C ASN A 136 -9.60 -3.35 26.57
N GLU A 137 -10.53 -3.06 25.66
CA GLU A 137 -11.96 -2.86 25.96
C GLU A 137 -12.82 -4.10 25.67
N LEU A 138 -12.23 -5.14 25.07
CA LEU A 138 -12.91 -6.39 24.68
C LEU A 138 -12.63 -7.55 25.66
N LYS A 139 -12.31 -7.25 26.93
CA LYS A 139 -12.16 -8.24 28.00
C LYS A 139 -13.17 -8.04 29.11
#